data_AF-A0A9Q8YH39-F1
#
_entry.id   AF-A0A9Q8YH39-F1
#
_cell.length_a   1.000
_cell.length_b   1.000
_cell.length_c   1.000
_cell.angle_alpha   90.00
_cell.angle_beta   90.00
_cell.angle_gamma   90.00
#
_symmetry.space_group_name_H-M   'P 1'
#
loop_
_entity.id
_entity.type
_entity.pdbx_description
1 polymer ?
#
loop_
_entity_poly.entity_id
_entity_poly.type
_entity_poly.pdbx_seq_one_letter_code
_entity_poly.pdbx_strand_id
1 'polypeptide(L)' 'MNVHTRRPDRSPEAVEKRRKAAEQARAANVRQGYVHDPVLEATTARYVAGDITREEYRAHMIDRPVR' A
#
# COMPACT_ATOMS: atom_id res chain seq x y z
N MET A 1 -1.18 25.01 1.33
CA MET A 1 -2.21 24.01 1.66
C MET A 1 -1.76 23.27 2.91
N ASN A 2 -2.44 23.45 4.04
CA ASN A 2 -2.18 22.64 5.23
C ASN A 2 -2.83 21.26 5.04
N VAL A 3 -2.15 20.35 4.35
CA VAL A 3 -2.47 18.92 4.48
C VAL A 3 -1.97 18.52 5.86
N HIS A 4 -2.81 18.72 6.87
CA HIS A 4 -2.68 17.98 8.13
C HIS A 4 -2.98 16.53 7.76
N THR A 5 -1.98 15.82 7.25
CA THR A 5 -2.10 14.42 6.88
C THR A 5 -2.33 13.64 8.17
N ARG A 6 -3.60 13.49 8.57
CA ARG A 6 -3.96 12.60 9.66
C ARG A 6 -3.40 11.25 9.26
N ARG A 7 -2.47 10.73 10.07
CA ARG A 7 -1.95 9.37 9.87
C ARG A 7 -3.16 8.43 9.72
N PRO A 8 -3.09 7.45 8.81
CA PRO A 8 -4.19 6.51 8.62
C PRO A 8 -4.54 5.83 9.94
N ASP A 9 -5.83 5.53 10.12
CA ASP A 9 -6.28 4.76 11.27
C ASP A 9 -5.49 3.44 11.37
N ARG A 10 -5.01 3.13 12.58
CA ARG A 10 -4.24 1.93 12.90
C ARG A 10 -5.01 0.96 13.79
N SER A 11 -6.30 1.19 13.98
CA SER A 11 -7.18 0.23 14.64
C SER A 11 -7.04 -1.15 13.97
N PRO A 12 -7.13 -2.26 14.74
CA PRO A 12 -7.03 -3.60 14.19
C PRO A 12 -8.01 -3.85 13.03
N GLU A 13 -9.21 -3.27 13.13
CA GLU A 13 -10.24 -3.35 12.09
C GLU A 13 -9.81 -2.65 10.79
N ALA A 14 -9.23 -1.44 10.88
CA ALA A 14 -8.75 -0.72 9.71
C ALA A 14 -7.54 -1.38 9.05
N VAL A 15 -6.65 -1.98 9.84
CA VAL A 15 -5.52 -2.78 9.34
C VAL A 15 -6.04 -4.03 8.62
N GLU A 16 -6.93 -4.79 9.25
CA GLU A 16 -7.48 -6.02 8.66
C GLU A 16 -8.28 -5.75 7.37
N LYS A 17 -9.05 -4.65 7.34
CA LYS A 17 -9.75 -4.22 6.12
C LYS A 17 -8.80 -3.96 4.96
N ARG A 18 -7.68 -3.26 5.20
CA ARG A 18 -6.66 -3.01 4.17
C ARG A 18 -5.92 -4.27 3.78
N ARG A 19 -5.60 -5.14 4.75
CA ARG A 19 -4.95 -6.42 4.49
C ARG A 19 -5.77 -7.27 3.52
N LYS A 20 -7.07 -7.44 3.78
CA LYS A 20 -7.98 -8.18 2.89
C LYS A 20 -8.00 -7.61 1.48
N ALA A 21 -8.08 -6.28 1.35
CA ALA A 21 -8.06 -5.63 0.04
C ALA A 21 -6.72 -5.83 -0.69
N ALA A 22 -5.60 -5.70 0.00
CA ALA A 22 -4.25 -5.91 -0.56
C ALA A 22 -4.05 -7.36 -1.01
N GLU A 23 -4.53 -8.33 -0.22
CA GLU A 23 -4.44 -9.76 -0.55
C GLU A 23 -5.30 -10.12 -1.76
N GLN A 24 -6.53 -9.60 -1.85
CA GLN A 24 -7.39 -9.78 -3.01
C GLN A 24 -6.74 -9.22 -4.28
N ALA A 25 -6.16 -8.02 -4.21
CA ALA A 25 -5.43 -7.42 -5.32
C ALA A 25 -4.20 -8.27 -5.71
N ARG A 26 -3.42 -8.73 -4.73
CA ARG A 26 -2.26 -9.62 -4.96
C ARG A 26 -2.69 -10.91 -5.64
N ALA A 27 -3.75 -11.56 -5.18
CA ALA A 27 -4.28 -12.78 -5.79
C ALA A 27 -4.79 -12.57 -7.23
N ALA A 28 -5.34 -11.40 -7.54
CA ALA A 28 -5.68 -11.03 -8.92
C ALA A 28 -4.43 -10.85 -9.79
N ASN A 29 -3.42 -10.14 -9.29
CA ASN A 29 -2.17 -9.91 -10.02
C ASN A 29 -1.40 -11.22 -10.26
N VAL A 30 -1.33 -12.11 -9.27
CA VAL A 30 -0.69 -13.44 -9.41
C VAL A 30 -1.36 -14.25 -10.53
N ARG A 31 -2.69 -14.19 -10.64
CA ARG A 31 -3.43 -14.84 -11.75
C ARG A 31 -3.10 -14.25 -13.12
N GLN A 32 -2.57 -13.03 -13.17
CA GLN A 32 -2.11 -12.35 -14.38
C GLN A 32 -0.59 -12.50 -14.62
N GLY A 33 0.09 -13.34 -13.83
CA GLY A 33 1.52 -13.62 -14.00
C GLY A 33 2.46 -12.73 -13.18
N TYR A 34 1.96 -11.97 -12.21
CA TYR A 34 2.83 -11.29 -11.24
C TYR A 34 3.59 -12.30 -10.37
N VAL A 35 4.93 -12.22 -10.37
CA VAL A 35 5.79 -13.19 -9.70
C VAL A 35 6.18 -12.78 -8.28
N HIS A 36 6.27 -11.48 -7.99
CA HIS A 36 6.60 -10.82 -6.70
C HIS A 36 7.60 -9.69 -6.95
N ASP A 37 7.32 -8.49 -6.43
CA ASP A 37 8.23 -7.34 -6.39
C ASP A 37 8.46 -6.93 -4.93
N PRO A 38 9.71 -7.04 -4.42
CA PRO A 38 10.00 -6.77 -3.01
C PRO A 38 9.72 -5.31 -2.61
N VAL A 39 9.84 -4.35 -3.53
CA VAL A 39 9.58 -2.93 -3.26
C VAL A 39 8.07 -2.69 -3.13
N LEU A 40 7.27 -3.29 -4.02
CA LEU A 40 5.82 -3.23 -3.96
C LEU A 40 5.29 -3.85 -2.67
N GLU A 41 5.84 -4.99 -2.27
CA GLU A 41 5.35 -5.77 -1.12
C GLU A 41 5.70 -5.08 0.20
N ALA A 42 6.91 -4.53 0.31
CA ALA A 42 7.31 -3.71 1.45
C ALA A 42 6.46 -2.42 1.57
N THR A 43 6.16 -1.78 0.44
CA THR A 43 5.32 -0.57 0.42
C THR A 43 3.88 -0.89 0.79
N THR A 44 3.36 -2.02 0.31
CA THR A 44 2.02 -2.52 0.64
C THR A 44 1.90 -2.85 2.12
N ALA A 45 2.92 -3.47 2.73
CA ALA A 45 2.94 -3.74 4.16
C ALA A 45 2.83 -2.45 5.01
N ARG A 46 3.60 -1.41 4.66
CA ARG A 46 3.54 -0.10 5.33
C ARG A 46 2.17 0.56 5.15
N TYR A 47 1.55 0.43 3.99
CA TYR A 47 0.21 0.95 3.75
C TYR A 47 -0.86 0.21 4.56
N VAL A 48 -0.78 -1.12 4.64
CA VAL A 48 -1.70 -1.93 5.46
C VAL A 48 -1.57 -1.61 6.95
N ALA A 49 -0.36 -1.40 7.44
CA ALA A 49 -0.09 -1.00 8.83
C ALA A 49 -0.57 0.43 9.16
N GLY A 50 -0.78 1.28 8.15
CA GLY A 50 -1.07 2.71 8.36
C GLY A 50 0.17 3.53 8.70
N ASP A 51 1.33 3.05 8.27
CA ASP A 51 2.57 3.82 8.30
C ASP A 51 2.61 4.88 7.22
N ILE A 52 2.01 4.60 6.07
CA ILE A 52 1.90 5.55 4.97
C ILE A 52 0.46 5.74 4.51
N THR A 53 0.16 6.94 4.01
CA THR A 53 -1.12 7.22 3.38
C THR A 53 -1.21 6.62 1.98
N ARG A 54 -2.40 6.69 1.39
CA ARG A 54 -2.61 6.25 0.01
C ARG A 54 -1.85 7.12 -1.00
N GLU A 55 -1.71 8.42 -0.71
CA GLU A 55 -0.95 9.37 -1.51
C GLU A 55 0.55 9.04 -1.47
N GLU A 56 1.09 8.78 -0.26
CA GLU A 56 2.48 8.34 -0.08
C GLU A 56 2.74 7.00 -0.78
N TYR A 57 1.81 6.04 -0.67
CA TYR A 57 1.88 4.77 -1.41
C TYR A 57 1.95 5.00 -2.93
N ARG A 58 1.10 5.89 -3.46
CA ARG A 58 1.08 6.23 -4.89
C ARG A 58 2.39 6.87 -5.34
N ALA A 59 2.93 7.81 -4.56
CA ALA A 59 4.20 8.45 -4.86
C ALA A 59 5.36 7.43 -4.92
N HIS A 60 5.38 6.46 -4.00
CA HIS A 60 6.42 5.41 -3.99
C HIS A 60 6.35 4.48 -5.20
N MET A 61 5.15 4.19 -5.72
CA MET A 61 4.95 3.18 -6.77
C MET A 61 4.87 3.73 -8.18
N ILE A 62 4.28 4.92 -8.37
CA ILE A 62 4.01 5.51 -9.68
C ILE A 62 5.02 6.60 -10.02
N ASP A 63 5.38 7.42 -9.03
CA ASP A 63 6.20 8.61 -9.22
C ASP A 63 7.67 8.35 -8.86
N ARG A 64 8.10 7.08 -8.84
CA ARG A 64 9.51 6.74 -8.63
C ARG A 64 10.29 7.37 -9.79
N PRO A 65 11.14 8.40 -9.54
CA PRO A 65 11.98 8.91 -10.60
C PRO A 65 12.93 7.77 -10.95
N VAL A 66 12.86 7.31 -12.20
CA VAL A 66 13.89 6.48 -12.80
C VAL A 66 15.18 7.29 -12.67
N ARG A 67 16.04 6.89 -11.73
CA ARG A 67 17.41 7.41 -11.61
C ARG A 67 18.33 6.49 -12.37
#